data_AF-A0A2N3EAI7-F1
#
_entry.id   AF-A0A2N3EAI7-F1
#
_cell.length_a   1.000
_cell.length_b   1.000
_cell.length_c   1.000
_cell.angle_alpha   90.00
_cell.angle_beta   90.00
_cell.angle_gamma   90.00
#
_symmetry.space_group_name_H-M   'P 1'
#
loop_
_entity.id
_entity.type
_entity.pdbx_description
1 polymer ?
#
loop_
_entity_poly.entity_id
_entity_poly.type
_entity_poly.pdbx_seq_one_letter_code
_entity_poly.pdbx_strand_id
1 'polypeptide(L)'
;HYIFGEHKPGRTDIWAEFEKAKDKLPVNGAGGIGTPDQLRKHLRGFAETGVDQVSFIQQGGNNRHEHICEALELFASEVMPEFKEHEAERQKKKAEELAPYVEKAMARKKAMKELTDDEIPNVVALGRQIVDQGDGVQKSLGSAMRNTKSAD
;
A
#
# COMPACT_ATOMS: atom_id res chain seq x y z
N HIS A 1 15.37 -5.68 0.29
CA HIS A 1 15.10 -4.80 -0.87
C HIS A 1 14.31 -3.55 -0.50
N TYR A 2 13.05 -3.64 -0.03
CA TYR A 2 12.22 -2.44 0.23
C TYR A 2 12.82 -1.41 1.22
N ILE A 3 13.62 -1.85 2.19
CA ILE A 3 14.17 -0.96 3.24
C ILE A 3 15.69 -0.78 3.13
N PHE A 4 16.46 -1.86 2.90
CA PHE A 4 17.93 -1.83 2.96
C PHE A 4 18.64 -2.58 1.82
N GLY A 5 17.95 -2.98 0.75
CA GLY A 5 18.55 -3.84 -0.28
C GLY A 5 18.51 -3.22 -1.67
N GLU A 6 19.56 -3.43 -2.45
CA GLU A 6 19.64 -3.00 -3.84
C GLU A 6 18.99 -4.04 -4.77
N HIS A 7 18.41 -3.60 -5.89
CA HIS A 7 17.98 -4.49 -6.95
C HIS A 7 18.14 -3.81 -8.31
N LYS A 8 18.37 -4.60 -9.34
CA LYS A 8 18.42 -4.16 -10.73
C LYS A 8 17.12 -4.61 -11.42
N PRO A 9 16.23 -3.68 -11.81
CA PRO A 9 14.98 -4.02 -12.48
C PRO A 9 15.19 -4.93 -13.70
N GLY A 10 14.39 -6.00 -13.79
CA GLY A 10 14.50 -6.99 -14.87
C GLY A 10 15.78 -7.84 -14.87
N ARG A 11 16.59 -7.79 -13.81
CA ARG A 11 17.81 -8.62 -13.66
C ARG A 11 17.90 -9.33 -12.31
N THR A 12 17.50 -8.66 -11.23
CA THR A 12 17.49 -9.25 -9.90
C THR A 12 16.26 -10.14 -9.73
N ASP A 13 16.49 -11.42 -9.43
CA ASP A 13 15.48 -12.30 -8.87
C ASP A 13 15.35 -12.02 -7.37
N ILE A 14 14.34 -11.23 -7.01
CA ILE A 14 14.11 -10.78 -5.64
C ILE A 14 13.77 -11.95 -4.70
N TRP A 15 13.11 -12.99 -5.22
CA TRP A 15 12.72 -14.14 -4.41
C TRP A 15 13.91 -15.04 -4.09
N ALA A 16 14.76 -15.32 -5.08
CA ALA A 16 15.98 -16.09 -4.87
C ALA A 16 16.93 -15.41 -3.87
N GLU A 17 17.05 -14.08 -3.91
CA GLU A 17 17.84 -13.32 -2.92
C GLU A 17 17.20 -13.31 -1.52
N PHE A 18 15.87 -13.24 -1.44
CA PHE A 18 15.16 -13.40 -0.17
C PHE A 18 15.43 -14.77 0.46
N GLU A 19 15.31 -15.87 -0.28
CA GLU A 19 15.53 -17.23 0.23
C GLU A 19 16.94 -17.42 0.82
N LYS A 20 17.98 -16.82 0.20
CA LYS A 20 19.37 -16.85 0.71
C LYS A 20 19.55 -16.07 2.01
N ALA A 21 18.73 -15.05 2.22
CA ALA A 21 18.86 -14.11 3.33
C ALA A 21 17.86 -14.38 4.46
N LYS A 22 16.79 -15.15 4.24
CA LYS A 22 15.63 -15.25 5.14
C LYS A 22 15.99 -15.58 6.58
N ASP A 23 16.94 -16.48 6.80
CA ASP A 23 17.34 -16.92 8.15
C ASP A 23 18.17 -15.87 8.90
N LYS A 24 18.70 -14.88 8.19
CA LYS A 24 19.47 -13.75 8.73
C LYS A 24 18.59 -12.50 8.91
N LEU A 25 17.37 -12.51 8.37
CA LEU A 25 16.45 -11.40 8.53
C LEU A 25 15.86 -11.43 9.95
N PRO A 26 15.70 -10.27 10.60
CA PRO A 26 15.00 -10.22 11.87
C PRO A 26 13.58 -10.76 11.67
N VAL A 27 13.16 -11.67 12.55
CA VAL A 27 11.78 -12.18 12.56
C VAL A 27 10.87 -11.04 12.97
N ASN A 28 10.30 -10.35 11.99
CA ASN A 28 9.17 -9.46 12.21
C ASN A 28 7.91 -10.32 12.20
N GLY A 29 7.43 -10.67 13.39
CA GLY A 29 6.09 -11.25 13.57
C GLY A 29 5.03 -10.22 13.19
N ALA A 30 4.79 -10.08 11.89
CA ALA A 30 3.72 -9.25 11.38
C ALA A 30 2.40 -9.95 11.71
N GLY A 31 1.65 -9.41 12.66
CA GLY A 31 0.34 -9.92 13.02
C GLY A 31 -0.59 -9.84 11.81
N GLY A 32 -0.93 -11.00 11.27
CA GLY A 32 -1.53 -11.12 9.94
C GLY A 32 -1.27 -12.48 9.28
N ILE A 33 -0.28 -13.24 9.76
CA ILE A 33 0.02 -14.61 9.31
C ILE A 33 -0.24 -15.57 10.47
N GLY A 34 -1.05 -16.61 10.24
CA GLY A 34 -1.36 -17.62 11.24
C GLY A 34 -2.71 -18.29 11.04
N THR A 35 -3.21 -18.93 12.09
CA THR A 35 -4.55 -19.52 12.12
C THR A 35 -5.65 -18.45 12.23
N PRO A 36 -6.92 -18.76 11.89
CA PRO A 36 -8.04 -17.84 12.12
C PRO A 36 -8.12 -17.32 13.56
N ASP A 37 -7.86 -18.17 14.56
CA ASP A 37 -7.87 -17.77 15.99
C ASP A 37 -6.77 -16.75 16.31
N GLN A 38 -5.56 -16.97 15.79
CA GLN A 38 -4.45 -16.04 15.95
C GLN A 38 -4.78 -14.70 15.29
N LEU A 39 -5.40 -14.72 14.12
CA LEU A 39 -5.81 -13.51 13.42
C LEU A 39 -6.93 -12.77 14.16
N ARG A 40 -7.97 -13.46 14.66
CA ARG A 40 -9.01 -12.83 15.51
C ARG A 40 -8.40 -12.16 16.74
N LYS A 41 -7.49 -12.85 17.44
CA LYS A 41 -6.77 -12.27 18.59
C LYS A 41 -5.99 -11.01 18.19
N HIS A 42 -5.32 -11.03 17.04
CA HIS A 42 -4.57 -9.88 16.57
C HIS A 42 -5.47 -8.70 16.18
N LEU A 43 -6.53 -8.96 15.42
CA LEU A 43 -7.48 -7.95 14.96
C LEU A 43 -8.32 -7.34 16.10
N ARG A 44 -8.58 -8.09 17.18
CA ARG A 44 -9.17 -7.54 18.41
C ARG A 44 -8.33 -6.41 18.99
N GLY A 45 -7.00 -6.58 19.04
CA GLY A 45 -6.10 -5.51 19.48
C GLY A 45 -6.22 -4.26 18.60
N PHE A 46 -6.33 -4.43 17.28
CA PHE A 46 -6.58 -3.30 16.37
C PHE A 46 -7.93 -2.62 16.65
N ALA A 47 -9.01 -3.40 16.77
CA ALA A 47 -10.33 -2.87 17.07
C ALA A 47 -10.38 -2.11 18.41
N GLU A 48 -9.74 -2.65 19.46
CA GLU A 48 -9.63 -2.02 20.78
C GLU A 48 -8.85 -0.69 20.74
N THR A 49 -7.84 -0.59 19.88
CA THR A 49 -7.08 0.67 19.67
C THR A 49 -7.77 1.67 18.75
N GLY A 50 -8.96 1.34 18.21
CA GLY A 50 -9.75 2.23 17.36
C GLY A 50 -9.39 2.19 15.87
N VAL A 51 -8.63 1.18 15.43
CA VAL A 51 -8.44 0.92 13.98
C VAL A 51 -9.80 0.57 13.37
N ASP A 52 -10.18 1.30 12.33
CA ASP A 52 -11.48 1.17 11.67
C ASP A 52 -11.40 0.35 10.37
N GLN A 53 -10.23 0.29 9.76
CA GLN A 53 -9.99 -0.41 8.51
C GLN A 53 -8.66 -1.18 8.56
N VAL A 54 -8.70 -2.42 8.10
CA VAL A 54 -7.51 -3.26 7.88
C VAL A 54 -7.45 -3.61 6.40
N SER A 55 -6.26 -3.47 5.81
CA SER A 55 -5.99 -3.85 4.43
C SER A 55 -5.03 -5.03 4.41
N PHE A 56 -5.27 -5.98 3.49
CA PHE A 56 -4.44 -7.17 3.35
C PHE A 56 -3.50 -7.03 2.15
N ILE A 57 -2.23 -7.33 2.36
CA ILE A 57 -1.23 -7.47 1.30
C ILE A 57 -0.97 -8.95 1.11
N GLN A 58 -1.75 -9.59 0.23
CA GLN A 58 -1.66 -11.04 -0.02
C GLN A 58 -0.70 -11.39 -1.16
N GLN A 59 -0.54 -10.50 -2.14
CA GLN A 59 0.43 -10.64 -3.23
C GLN A 59 1.83 -10.16 -2.79
N GLY A 60 2.33 -10.77 -1.71
CA GLY A 60 3.68 -10.56 -1.21
C GLY A 60 4.54 -11.81 -1.43
N GLY A 61 5.78 -11.62 -1.88
CA GLY A 61 6.71 -12.73 -2.11
C GLY A 61 6.23 -13.67 -3.22
N ASN A 62 6.35 -14.98 -2.99
CA ASN A 62 6.01 -16.02 -3.96
C ASN A 62 4.75 -16.80 -3.56
N ASN A 63 3.73 -16.09 -3.04
CA ASN A 63 2.44 -16.69 -2.73
C ASN A 63 1.74 -17.14 -4.01
N ARG A 64 1.22 -18.38 -4.01
CA ARG A 64 0.42 -18.92 -5.11
C ARG A 64 -0.95 -18.25 -5.14
N HIS A 65 -1.50 -18.07 -6.34
CA HIS A 65 -2.81 -17.45 -6.51
C HIS A 65 -3.91 -18.23 -5.77
N GLU A 66 -3.87 -19.56 -5.84
CA GLU A 66 -4.87 -20.45 -5.24
C GLU A 66 -4.88 -20.29 -3.72
N HIS A 67 -3.70 -20.22 -3.10
CA HIS A 67 -3.57 -19.99 -1.66
C HIS A 67 -4.09 -18.61 -1.22
N ILE A 68 -3.93 -17.59 -2.07
CA ILE A 68 -4.46 -16.25 -1.78
C ILE A 68 -5.98 -16.30 -1.76
N CYS A 69 -6.60 -16.95 -2.74
CA CYS A 69 -8.05 -17.12 -2.81
C CYS A 69 -8.57 -17.92 -1.60
N GLU A 70 -7.96 -19.07 -1.30
CA GLU A 70 -8.31 -19.90 -0.13
C GLU A 70 -8.21 -19.10 1.18
N ALA A 71 -7.16 -18.30 1.36
CA ALA A 71 -7.00 -17.47 2.56
C ALA A 71 -8.07 -16.38 2.67
N LEU A 72 -8.50 -15.77 1.55
CA LEU A 72 -9.57 -14.78 1.55
C LEU A 72 -10.93 -15.39 1.88
N GLU A 73 -11.21 -16.58 1.33
CA GLU A 73 -12.42 -17.35 1.64
C GLU A 73 -12.46 -17.74 3.12
N LEU A 74 -11.36 -18.30 3.64
CA LEU A 74 -11.22 -18.66 5.05
C LEU A 74 -11.36 -17.44 5.97
N PHE A 75 -10.77 -16.30 5.60
CA PHE A 75 -10.94 -15.06 6.37
C PHE A 75 -12.41 -14.62 6.40
N ALA A 76 -13.08 -14.67 5.25
CA ALA A 76 -14.47 -14.23 5.12
C ALA A 76 -15.44 -15.10 5.95
N SER A 77 -15.21 -16.42 6.01
CA SER A 77 -16.06 -17.34 6.78
C SER A 77 -15.72 -17.35 8.26
N GLU A 78 -14.43 -17.40 8.62
CA GLU A 78 -14.01 -17.69 9.99
C GLU A 78 -13.71 -16.45 10.84
N VAL A 79 -13.28 -15.34 10.24
CA VAL A 79 -12.74 -14.20 11.00
C VAL A 79 -13.62 -12.97 10.86
N MET A 80 -14.02 -12.63 9.65
CA MET A 80 -14.78 -11.42 9.35
C MET A 80 -16.11 -11.26 10.13
N PRO A 81 -16.91 -12.33 10.39
CA PRO A 81 -18.21 -12.18 11.05
C PRO A 81 -18.14 -11.52 12.44
N GLU A 82 -17.15 -11.87 13.27
CA GLU A 82 -16.95 -11.30 14.62
C GLU A 82 -16.86 -9.76 14.58
N PHE A 83 -16.14 -9.22 13.61
CA PHE A 83 -15.92 -7.77 13.51
C PHE A 83 -17.07 -7.04 12.83
N LYS A 84 -17.83 -7.73 11.97
CA LYS A 84 -19.00 -7.17 11.30
C LYS A 84 -20.20 -7.04 12.24
N GLU A 85 -20.36 -7.96 13.18
CA GLU A 85 -21.47 -7.95 14.15
C GLU A 85 -21.54 -6.62 14.93
N HIS A 86 -20.40 -6.10 15.37
CA HIS A 86 -20.31 -4.88 16.18
C HIS A 86 -20.02 -3.60 15.39
N GLU A 87 -19.90 -3.70 14.06
CA GLU A 87 -19.48 -2.58 13.20
C GLU A 87 -20.42 -1.38 13.29
N ALA A 88 -21.73 -1.62 13.21
CA ALA A 88 -22.73 -0.55 13.18
C ALA A 88 -22.73 0.27 14.49
N GLU A 89 -22.64 -0.41 15.63
CA GLU A 89 -22.56 0.24 16.94
C GLU A 89 -21.27 1.06 17.06
N ARG A 90 -20.13 0.49 16.65
CA ARG A 90 -18.84 1.18 16.68
C ARG A 90 -18.84 2.44 15.81
N GLN A 91 -19.39 2.35 14.59
CA GLN A 91 -19.49 3.49 13.69
C GLN A 91 -20.38 4.59 14.25
N LYS A 92 -21.52 4.23 14.86
CA LYS A 92 -22.40 5.19 15.52
C LYS A 92 -21.69 5.90 16.66
N LYS A 93 -21.06 5.16 17.58
CA LYS A 93 -20.31 5.73 18.71
C LYS A 93 -19.21 6.67 18.23
N LYS A 94 -18.42 6.24 17.24
CA LYS A 94 -17.37 7.07 16.64
C LYS A 94 -17.93 8.35 16.02
N ALA A 95 -19.04 8.26 15.29
CA ALA A 95 -19.68 9.42 14.66
C ALA A 95 -20.18 10.43 15.72
N GLU A 96 -20.83 9.94 16.78
CA GLU A 96 -21.30 10.77 17.91
C GLU A 96 -20.13 11.46 18.65
N GLU A 97 -19.06 10.71 18.93
CA GLU A 97 -17.86 11.25 19.58
C GLU A 97 -17.15 12.29 18.69
N LEU A 98 -17.04 12.04 17.38
CA LEU A 98 -16.34 12.92 16.44
C LEU A 98 -17.14 14.17 16.07
N ALA A 99 -18.47 14.14 16.14
CA ALA A 99 -19.36 15.24 15.73
C ALA A 99 -18.91 16.63 16.24
N PRO A 100 -18.71 16.87 17.55
CA PRO A 100 -18.32 18.20 18.04
C PRO A 100 -16.92 18.63 17.57
N TYR A 101 -16.00 17.70 17.31
CA TYR A 101 -14.67 18.02 16.79
C TYR A 101 -14.71 18.37 15.31
N VAL A 102 -15.52 17.64 14.55
CA VAL A 102 -15.78 17.91 13.13
C VAL A 102 -16.43 19.28 12.97
N GLU A 103 -17.45 19.60 13.77
CA GLU A 103 -18.08 20.93 13.75
C GLU A 103 -17.07 22.06 14.00
N LYS A 104 -16.23 21.93 15.04
CA LYS A 104 -15.16 22.90 15.34
C LYS A 104 -14.13 23.01 14.22
N ALA A 105 -13.75 21.89 13.60
CA ALA A 105 -12.82 21.87 12.48
C ALA A 105 -13.41 22.57 11.25
N MET A 106 -14.69 22.32 10.95
CA MET A 106 -15.40 22.93 9.83
C MET A 106 -15.64 24.43 10.06
N ALA A 107 -15.94 24.86 11.28
CA ALA A 107 -16.05 26.29 11.61
C ALA A 107 -14.73 27.05 11.43
N ARG A 108 -13.59 26.38 11.65
CA ARG A 108 -12.25 26.94 11.39
C ARG A 108 -11.85 26.92 9.92
N LYS A 109 -12.48 26.09 9.09
CA LYS A 109 -12.10 25.89 7.69
C LYS A 109 -12.46 27.14 6.88
N LYS A 110 -11.45 27.80 6.30
CA LYS A 110 -11.68 28.84 5.30
C LYS A 110 -12.20 28.18 4.01
N ALA A 111 -13.47 28.42 3.68
CA ALA A 111 -14.03 27.96 2.42
C ALA A 111 -13.28 28.61 1.24
N MET A 112 -12.89 27.80 0.27
CA MET A 112 -12.38 28.27 -1.02
C MET A 112 -13.55 28.28 -2.01
N LYS A 113 -13.56 29.27 -2.90
CA LYS A 113 -14.46 29.27 -4.06
C LYS A 113 -14.18 27.99 -4.87
N GLU A 114 -15.24 27.34 -5.34
CA GLU A 114 -15.09 26.29 -6.34
C GLU A 114 -14.42 26.87 -7.60
N LEU A 115 -13.47 26.11 -8.17
CA LEU A 115 -12.85 26.49 -9.42
C LEU A 115 -13.88 26.39 -10.54
N THR A 116 -13.94 27.39 -11.41
CA THR A 116 -14.63 27.24 -12.70
C THR A 116 -13.82 26.33 -13.61
N ASP A 117 -14.44 25.72 -14.63
CA ASP A 117 -13.78 24.75 -15.51
C ASP A 117 -12.49 25.30 -16.15
N ASP A 118 -12.43 26.60 -16.43
CA ASP A 118 -11.25 27.28 -16.97
C ASP A 118 -10.14 27.53 -15.94
N GLU A 119 -10.47 27.55 -14.65
CA GLU A 119 -9.53 27.68 -13.54
C GLU A 119 -8.88 26.32 -13.18
N ILE A 120 -9.39 25.19 -13.71
CA ILE A 120 -8.87 23.85 -13.44
C ILE A 120 -7.67 23.56 -14.36
N PRO A 121 -6.46 23.31 -13.81
CA PRO A 121 -5.29 23.05 -14.64
C PRO A 121 -5.36 21.66 -15.27
N ASN A 122 -5.01 21.59 -16.56
CA ASN A 122 -4.79 20.32 -17.23
C ASN A 122 -3.56 19.62 -16.65
N VAL A 123 -3.76 18.46 -16.01
CA VAL A 123 -2.68 17.59 -15.56
C VAL A 123 -2.27 16.70 -16.73
N VAL A 124 -1.21 17.08 -17.43
CA VAL A 124 -0.66 16.30 -18.56
C VAL A 124 0.02 15.04 -18.03
N ALA A 125 -0.28 13.89 -18.63
CA ALA A 125 0.37 12.63 -18.27
C ALA A 125 1.90 12.71 -18.42
N LEU A 126 2.65 12.16 -17.45
CA LEU A 126 4.11 12.20 -17.40
C LEU A 126 4.78 11.75 -18.70
N GLY A 127 4.27 10.70 -19.35
CA GLY A 127 4.81 10.22 -20.63
C GLY A 127 4.77 11.27 -21.74
N ARG A 128 3.70 12.07 -21.80
CA ARG A 128 3.56 13.17 -22.77
C ARG A 128 4.46 14.34 -22.42
N GLN A 129 4.61 14.66 -21.13
CA GLN A 129 5.57 15.68 -20.66
C GLN A 129 7.01 15.35 -21.07
N ILE A 130 7.40 14.07 -21.00
CA ILE A 130 8.74 13.59 -21.40
C ILE A 130 8.97 13.72 -22.92
N VAL A 131 7.95 13.44 -23.73
CA VAL A 131 8.02 13.57 -25.20
C VAL A 131 8.06 15.04 -25.63
N ASP A 132 7.22 15.88 -25.03
CA ASP A 132 7.07 17.29 -25.39
C ASP A 132 8.28 18.15 -24.97
N GLN A 133 9.03 17.75 -23.94
CA GLN A 133 10.23 18.47 -23.47
C GLN A 133 11.48 18.25 -24.35
N GLY A 134 11.42 17.45 -25.42
CA GLY A 134 12.47 17.36 -26.45
C GLY A 134 13.83 16.75 -26.03
N ASP A 135 14.13 16.67 -24.73
CA ASP A 135 15.44 16.24 -24.21
C ASP A 135 15.54 14.73 -23.89
N GLY A 136 14.42 14.00 -23.90
CA GLY A 136 14.35 12.61 -23.43
C GLY A 136 14.84 11.55 -24.43
N VAL A 137 14.73 11.82 -25.73
CA VAL A 137 15.12 10.84 -26.76
C VAL A 137 16.64 10.81 -26.94
N GLN A 138 17.34 11.96 -26.86
CA GLN A 138 18.79 12.01 -27.03
C GLN A 138 19.60 11.65 -25.76
N LYS A 139 19.10 11.94 -24.54
CA LYS A 139 19.81 11.56 -23.29
C LYS A 139 19.71 10.07 -22.97
N SER A 140 18.61 9.39 -23.30
CA SER A 140 18.47 7.96 -23.05
C SER A 140 19.34 7.09 -23.99
N LEU A 141 19.45 7.48 -25.26
CA LEU A 141 20.35 6.83 -26.23
C LEU A 141 21.84 7.16 -26.00
N GLY A 142 22.16 8.39 -25.59
CA GLY A 142 23.55 8.80 -25.30
C GLY A 142 24.15 8.15 -24.05
N SER A 143 23.33 7.73 -23.07
CA SER A 143 23.82 6.99 -21.89
C SER A 143 24.08 5.51 -22.21
N ALA A 144 23.26 4.90 -23.08
CA ALA A 144 23.43 3.51 -23.51
C ALA A 144 24.70 3.29 -24.36
N MET A 145 25.13 4.30 -25.14
CA MET A 145 26.33 4.21 -25.98
C MET A 145 27.66 4.55 -25.27
N ARG A 146 27.64 5.15 -24.08
CA ARG A 146 28.89 5.46 -23.34
C ARG A 146 29.42 4.30 -22.49
N ASN A 147 28.58 3.33 -22.16
CA ASN A 147 28.98 2.16 -21.35
C ASN A 147 29.59 1.00 -22.16
N THR A 148 29.81 1.14 -23.47
CA THR A 148 30.41 0.10 -24.33
C THR A 148 31.84 0.42 -24.78
N LYS A 149 32.45 1.52 -24.32
CA LYS A 149 33.79 1.97 -24.75
C LYS A 149 34.84 2.12 -23.64
N SER A 150 34.68 1.44 -22.50
CA SER A 150 35.75 1.30 -21.51
C SER A 150 35.95 -0.17 -21.14
N ALA A 151 36.39 -0.94 -22.12
CA ALA A 151 36.98 -2.25 -21.95
C ALA A 151 38.09 -2.37 -23.01
N ASP A 152 39.19 -1.69 -22.74
CA ASP A 152 40.55 -2.08 -23.14
C ASP A 152 41.39 -2.11 -21.86
#